data_AF-A0A950QUG6-F1
#
_entry.id   AF-A0A950QUG6-F1
#
_cell.length_a   1.000
_cell.length_b   1.000
_cell.length_c   1.000
_cell.angle_alpha   90.00
_cell.angle_beta   90.00
_cell.angle_gamma   90.00
#
_symmetry.space_group_name_H-M   'P 1'
#
loop_
_entity.id
_entity.type
_entity.pdbx_description
1 polymer ?
#
loop_
_entity_poly.entity_id
_entity_poly.type
_entity_poly.pdbx_seq_one_letter_code
_entity_poly.pdbx_strand_id
1 'polypeptide(L)'
;APDSTEQQAAVQNVKDQDGFNWGYDPWHFLAPEGSYAVNADDRIREYRAMVMGLHRAGLRVILDQVFNHTSAAGQDPKSVFDQIVPNYYYRLNADGQIFSGSCCPDTASEHRMMEKLMIDALVTWAKQYKIDGFRFDIMSFHSVPTMQRIQQALRQLTLQKDGVDGSKIYLYGEGFNFGEVANNAFFVNASQVNLYGNGIGSFNDRIRDGVRGGNPFGDLREQGFATGLFTDPNPNFSIGDQSAQKARLLHETDWVRVGLAGNLRDFQFTDSNGNTVTGAQVDYQGQPTGYGATPIESINYASVHDNQTLFDAVQLKSPLADSLDQRVRRQKLAMSVIALGQGVPFFLAGDDLLRSKSMDKNSYNSGDWFNRLEFTYQSNNWGVGLPIQTDNGPDWPIEQPLLADGAIRPGPNEIASSREWFQELLRIRNSSSLFRMGTLAEIQANLQFLNTGPSQIPGLIVMKLQRPHAETVVVVFNASTQTQTFQNDALKNLNLQLHSVLRQSSDSIVKQSTYASSGAITVPALTTAVFVSREFREDED
;
A
#
# COMPACT_ATOMS: atom_id res chain seq x y z
N ALA A 1 8.73 24.15 -19.62
CA ALA A 1 8.27 24.64 -18.30
C ALA A 1 7.83 23.45 -17.45
N PRO A 2 7.84 23.51 -16.11
CA PRO A 2 7.48 22.36 -15.25
C PRO A 2 6.03 21.89 -15.41
N ASP A 3 5.18 22.72 -16.00
CA ASP A 3 3.75 22.56 -16.22
C ASP A 3 3.37 22.53 -17.72
N SER A 4 4.35 22.35 -18.61
CA SER A 4 4.13 22.34 -20.07
C SER A 4 3.62 20.98 -20.58
N THR A 5 2.91 21.00 -21.71
CA THR A 5 2.43 19.82 -22.45
C THR A 5 3.47 19.25 -23.42
N GLU A 6 4.62 19.93 -23.61
CA GLU A 6 5.67 19.52 -24.55
C GLU A 6 6.33 18.19 -24.14
N GLN A 7 6.56 17.98 -22.85
CA GLN A 7 7.22 16.77 -22.35
C GLN A 7 6.37 15.52 -22.57
N GLN A 8 5.09 15.56 -22.21
CA GLN A 8 4.21 14.43 -22.47
C GLN A 8 4.00 14.19 -23.97
N ALA A 9 4.00 15.25 -24.80
CA ALA A 9 3.93 15.08 -26.25
C ALA A 9 5.18 14.37 -26.79
N ALA A 10 6.37 14.67 -26.26
CA ALA A 10 7.60 14.00 -26.62
C ALA A 10 7.60 12.52 -26.22
N VAL A 11 7.14 12.20 -25.00
CA VAL A 11 7.00 10.81 -24.53
C VAL A 11 5.96 10.05 -25.36
N GLN A 12 4.79 10.67 -25.59
CA GLN A 12 3.70 10.09 -26.37
C GLN A 12 4.11 9.70 -27.80
N ASN A 13 5.08 10.42 -28.40
CA ASN A 13 5.59 10.10 -29.73
C ASN A 13 6.44 8.81 -29.78
N VAL A 14 6.95 8.33 -28.64
CA VAL A 14 7.89 7.20 -28.58
C VAL A 14 7.45 6.08 -27.63
N LYS A 15 6.39 6.25 -26.84
CA LYS A 15 6.01 5.31 -25.77
C LYS A 15 5.81 3.86 -26.22
N ASP A 16 5.35 3.63 -27.45
CA ASP A 16 5.17 2.26 -28.00
C ASP A 16 6.43 1.71 -28.70
N GLN A 17 7.55 2.44 -28.63
CA GLN A 17 8.83 2.12 -29.26
C GLN A 17 10.02 2.26 -28.29
N ASP A 18 9.78 2.68 -27.04
CA ASP A 18 10.81 2.81 -26.02
C ASP A 18 11.00 1.49 -25.24
N GLY A 19 11.85 1.53 -24.21
CA GLY A 19 12.15 0.37 -23.36
C GLY A 19 11.22 0.21 -22.15
N PHE A 20 10.10 0.94 -22.09
CA PHE A 20 9.31 1.09 -20.87
C PHE A 20 7.88 0.54 -21.02
N ASN A 21 7.55 -0.40 -20.13
CA ASN A 21 6.17 -0.76 -19.79
C ASN A 21 6.19 -1.39 -18.38
N TRP A 22 5.11 -1.29 -17.62
CA TRP A 22 4.99 -2.04 -16.36
C TRP A 22 4.96 -3.57 -16.56
N GLY A 23 4.47 -4.04 -17.71
CA GLY A 23 4.49 -5.45 -18.10
C GLY A 23 3.24 -6.23 -17.70
N TYR A 24 2.11 -5.57 -17.41
CA TYR A 24 0.79 -6.21 -17.24
C TYR A 24 0.18 -6.63 -18.58
N ASP A 25 1.02 -7.24 -19.42
CA ASP A 25 0.73 -7.69 -20.77
C ASP A 25 1.33 -9.11 -20.94
N PRO A 26 0.70 -10.16 -20.39
CA PRO A 26 1.34 -11.47 -20.32
C PRO A 26 1.38 -12.16 -21.69
N TRP A 27 2.60 -12.45 -22.15
CA TRP A 27 2.83 -13.27 -23.34
C TRP A 27 3.20 -14.72 -22.98
N HIS A 28 4.16 -14.92 -22.07
CA HIS A 28 4.59 -16.25 -21.61
C HIS A 28 4.83 -16.27 -20.09
N PHE A 29 3.97 -16.95 -19.33
CA PHE A 29 4.02 -16.96 -17.85
C PHE A 29 5.27 -17.60 -17.22
N LEU A 30 6.03 -18.42 -17.96
CA LEU A 30 7.13 -19.23 -17.41
C LEU A 30 8.54 -18.72 -17.81
N ALA A 31 8.62 -17.61 -18.54
CA ALA A 31 9.88 -17.08 -19.05
C ALA A 31 10.20 -15.71 -18.44
N PRO A 32 11.46 -15.43 -18.07
CA PRO A 32 11.89 -14.06 -17.81
C PRO A 32 11.69 -13.17 -19.05
N GLU A 33 11.35 -11.90 -18.81
CA GLU A 33 11.27 -10.87 -19.85
C GLU A 33 12.62 -10.72 -20.55
N GLY A 34 12.59 -10.63 -21.89
CA GLY A 34 13.79 -10.55 -22.70
C GLY A 34 14.45 -9.17 -22.69
N SER A 35 13.65 -8.10 -22.62
CA SER A 35 14.15 -6.71 -22.68
C SER A 35 14.97 -6.31 -21.45
N TYR A 36 14.79 -6.97 -20.31
CA TYR A 36 15.55 -6.70 -19.09
C TYR A 36 16.92 -7.39 -19.06
N ALA A 37 17.21 -8.27 -20.01
CA ALA A 37 18.50 -8.93 -20.14
C ALA A 37 19.42 -8.14 -21.08
N VAL A 38 20.73 -8.12 -20.79
CA VAL A 38 21.73 -7.53 -21.69
C VAL A 38 21.73 -8.26 -23.03
N ASN A 39 21.61 -9.58 -22.97
CA ASN A 39 21.33 -10.45 -24.10
C ASN A 39 20.11 -11.30 -23.75
N ALA A 40 19.07 -11.25 -24.57
CA ALA A 40 17.83 -11.99 -24.35
C ALA A 40 18.06 -13.52 -24.21
N ASP A 41 19.09 -14.08 -24.84
CA ASP A 41 19.41 -15.51 -24.70
C ASP A 41 20.01 -15.86 -23.32
N ASP A 42 20.57 -14.88 -22.61
CA ASP A 42 21.17 -15.03 -21.28
C ASP A 42 20.18 -14.75 -20.13
N ARG A 43 18.92 -14.41 -20.44
CA ARG A 43 17.92 -13.91 -19.47
C ARG A 43 17.74 -14.79 -18.23
N ILE A 44 17.84 -16.12 -18.36
CA ILE A 44 17.69 -17.06 -17.24
C ILE A 44 18.83 -16.86 -16.23
N ARG A 45 20.07 -16.73 -16.71
CA ARG A 45 21.26 -16.54 -15.87
C ARG A 45 21.21 -15.19 -15.18
N GLU A 46 20.84 -14.14 -15.92
CA GLU A 46 20.78 -12.77 -15.40
C GLU A 46 19.67 -12.59 -14.37
N TYR A 47 18.48 -13.16 -14.61
CA TYR A 47 17.40 -13.15 -13.63
C TYR A 47 17.80 -13.85 -12.31
N ARG A 48 18.44 -15.03 -12.41
CA ARG A 48 18.97 -15.73 -11.22
C ARG A 48 20.04 -14.92 -10.51
N ALA A 49 20.90 -14.20 -11.25
CA ALA A 49 21.91 -13.33 -10.67
C ALA A 49 21.28 -12.14 -9.94
N MET A 50 20.21 -11.54 -10.48
CA MET A 50 19.43 -10.50 -9.82
C MET A 50 18.83 -11.01 -8.49
N VAL A 51 18.13 -12.15 -8.50
CA VAL A 51 17.55 -12.73 -7.27
C VAL A 51 18.63 -13.02 -6.23
N MET A 52 19.74 -13.64 -6.65
CA MET A 52 20.88 -13.88 -5.76
C MET A 52 21.47 -12.59 -5.18
N GLY A 53 21.53 -11.51 -5.97
CA GLY A 53 21.98 -10.20 -5.52
C GLY A 53 21.10 -9.62 -4.42
N LEU A 54 19.78 -9.67 -4.60
CA LEU A 54 18.79 -9.22 -3.61
C LEU A 54 18.86 -10.05 -2.33
N HIS A 55 18.97 -11.39 -2.44
CA HIS A 55 19.16 -12.27 -1.28
C HIS A 55 20.44 -11.94 -0.49
N ARG A 56 21.56 -11.65 -1.18
CA ARG A 56 22.81 -11.24 -0.54
C ARG A 56 22.69 -9.89 0.19
N ALA A 57 21.78 -9.02 -0.25
CA ALA A 57 21.44 -7.78 0.42
C ALA A 57 20.45 -7.97 1.60
N GLY A 58 20.05 -9.21 1.91
CA GLY A 58 19.10 -9.52 2.98
C GLY A 58 17.63 -9.34 2.60
N LEU A 59 17.32 -9.17 1.31
CA LEU A 59 15.96 -8.94 0.81
C LEU A 59 15.41 -10.19 0.14
N ARG A 60 14.21 -10.62 0.55
CA ARG A 60 13.41 -11.62 -0.18
C ARG A 60 12.80 -11.01 -1.45
N VAL A 61 12.50 -11.84 -2.44
CA VAL A 61 11.97 -11.41 -3.74
C VAL A 61 10.54 -11.91 -3.92
N ILE A 62 9.60 -10.96 -4.07
CA ILE A 62 8.23 -11.23 -4.50
C ILE A 62 8.14 -11.00 -6.01
N LEU A 63 7.50 -11.92 -6.72
CA LEU A 63 7.21 -11.77 -8.14
C LEU A 63 5.73 -11.41 -8.35
N ASP A 64 5.48 -10.36 -9.10
CA ASP A 64 4.14 -10.01 -9.59
C ASP A 64 3.71 -11.00 -10.68
N GLN A 65 2.51 -11.55 -10.56
CA GLN A 65 1.98 -12.61 -11.42
C GLN A 65 0.60 -12.22 -11.93
N VAL A 66 0.48 -12.21 -13.25
CA VAL A 66 -0.67 -11.66 -13.98
C VAL A 66 -1.39 -12.79 -14.69
N PHE A 67 -1.97 -13.73 -13.94
CA PHE A 67 -2.64 -14.88 -14.55
C PHE A 67 -4.06 -14.56 -15.01
N ASN A 68 -4.65 -13.45 -14.58
CA ASN A 68 -6.06 -13.13 -14.80
C ASN A 68 -6.41 -12.83 -16.27
N HIS A 69 -5.44 -12.48 -17.11
CA HIS A 69 -5.59 -12.27 -18.55
C HIS A 69 -4.33 -12.62 -19.33
N THR A 70 -4.38 -12.49 -20.66
CA THR A 70 -3.20 -12.47 -21.55
C THR A 70 -3.24 -11.25 -22.46
N SER A 71 -2.13 -10.85 -23.08
CA SER A 71 -2.09 -9.68 -23.96
C SER A 71 -3.04 -9.76 -25.17
N ALA A 72 -3.30 -10.97 -25.67
CA ALA A 72 -4.09 -11.18 -26.88
C ALA A 72 -4.73 -12.58 -26.89
N ALA A 73 -5.76 -12.73 -27.71
CA ALA A 73 -6.46 -13.99 -27.96
C ALA A 73 -6.76 -14.15 -29.46
N GLY A 74 -7.47 -15.22 -29.83
CA GLY A 74 -7.77 -15.55 -31.21
C GLY A 74 -6.52 -15.80 -32.04
N GLN A 75 -6.52 -15.26 -33.26
CA GLN A 75 -5.44 -15.41 -34.25
C GLN A 75 -4.41 -14.26 -34.22
N ASP A 76 -4.44 -13.42 -33.19
CA ASP A 76 -3.45 -12.36 -33.03
C ASP A 76 -2.02 -12.96 -32.91
N PRO A 77 -0.97 -12.36 -33.50
CA PRO A 77 0.40 -12.89 -33.41
C PRO A 77 0.96 -13.03 -31.99
N LYS A 78 0.42 -12.31 -31.01
CA LYS A 78 0.77 -12.42 -29.58
C LYS A 78 -0.11 -13.42 -28.82
N SER A 79 -1.15 -13.96 -29.45
CA SER A 79 -1.98 -15.03 -28.88
C SER A 79 -1.24 -16.36 -28.91
N VAL A 80 -1.01 -16.95 -27.74
CA VAL A 80 -0.38 -18.28 -27.62
C VAL A 80 -1.43 -19.34 -27.33
N PHE A 81 -2.16 -19.20 -26.23
CA PHE A 81 -3.06 -20.25 -25.76
C PHE A 81 -4.25 -20.47 -26.69
N ASP A 82 -4.84 -19.39 -27.20
CA ASP A 82 -6.03 -19.48 -28.05
C ASP A 82 -5.75 -20.02 -29.45
N GLN A 83 -4.51 -19.88 -29.94
CA GLN A 83 -4.09 -20.51 -31.19
C GLN A 83 -3.92 -22.03 -31.04
N ILE A 84 -3.55 -22.51 -29.85
CA ILE A 84 -3.31 -23.94 -29.59
C ILE A 84 -4.61 -24.67 -29.24
N VAL A 85 -5.37 -24.13 -28.29
CA VAL A 85 -6.68 -24.68 -27.88
C VAL A 85 -7.69 -23.53 -27.81
N PRO A 86 -8.33 -23.20 -28.95
CA PRO A 86 -9.28 -22.11 -29.02
C PRO A 86 -10.37 -22.21 -27.96
N ASN A 87 -10.72 -21.07 -27.35
CA ASN A 87 -11.80 -20.89 -26.38
C ASN A 87 -11.65 -21.66 -25.06
N TYR A 88 -10.55 -22.40 -24.84
CA TYR A 88 -10.38 -23.16 -23.61
C TYR A 88 -9.73 -22.34 -22.50
N TYR A 89 -8.71 -21.54 -22.78
CA TYR A 89 -7.98 -20.83 -21.72
C TYR A 89 -8.66 -19.53 -21.27
N TYR A 90 -9.74 -19.13 -21.95
CA TYR A 90 -10.42 -17.85 -21.78
C TYR A 90 -11.82 -18.03 -21.21
N ARG A 91 -12.26 -17.03 -20.44
CA ARG A 91 -13.63 -16.96 -19.95
C ARG A 91 -14.52 -16.39 -21.03
N LEU A 92 -15.63 -17.08 -21.31
CA LEU A 92 -16.56 -16.71 -22.37
C LEU A 92 -17.92 -16.30 -21.81
N ASN A 93 -18.55 -15.32 -22.45
CA ASN A 93 -19.94 -14.98 -22.22
C ASN A 93 -20.88 -15.99 -22.91
N ALA A 94 -22.20 -15.81 -22.72
CA ALA A 94 -23.21 -16.72 -23.27
C ALA A 94 -23.22 -16.78 -24.82
N ASP A 95 -22.70 -15.74 -25.49
CA ASP A 95 -22.58 -15.67 -26.95
C ASP A 95 -21.25 -16.24 -27.47
N GLY A 96 -20.40 -16.76 -26.57
CA GLY A 96 -19.09 -17.31 -26.91
C GLY A 96 -18.00 -16.25 -27.13
N GLN A 97 -18.24 -15.00 -26.74
CA GLN A 97 -17.23 -13.93 -26.80
C GLN A 97 -16.37 -13.95 -25.53
N ILE A 98 -15.08 -13.68 -25.69
CA ILE A 98 -14.13 -13.59 -24.57
C ILE A 98 -14.45 -12.36 -23.72
N PHE A 99 -14.50 -12.53 -22.40
CA PHE A 99 -14.58 -11.40 -21.47
C PHE A 99 -13.27 -10.62 -21.43
N SER A 100 -13.38 -9.33 -21.09
CA SER A 100 -12.23 -8.44 -20.91
C SER A 100 -12.41 -7.52 -19.70
N GLY A 101 -13.01 -8.06 -18.63
CA GLY A 101 -13.31 -7.35 -17.40
C GLY A 101 -12.06 -6.94 -16.64
N SER A 102 -10.93 -7.66 -16.79
CA SER A 102 -9.68 -7.29 -16.14
C SER A 102 -8.97 -6.13 -16.84
N CYS A 103 -9.03 -6.09 -18.18
CA CYS A 103 -8.52 -5.07 -19.12
C CYS A 103 -8.31 -5.68 -20.52
N CYS A 104 -7.96 -6.97 -20.57
CA CYS A 104 -7.52 -7.73 -21.73
C CYS A 104 -8.26 -9.08 -21.76
N PRO A 105 -8.03 -9.99 -22.73
CA PRO A 105 -8.72 -11.28 -22.77
C PRO A 105 -8.57 -12.09 -21.47
N ASP A 106 -9.67 -12.22 -20.71
CA ASP A 106 -9.69 -12.82 -19.37
C ASP A 106 -9.46 -14.33 -19.43
N THR A 107 -8.57 -14.85 -18.60
CA THR A 107 -8.33 -16.29 -18.51
C THR A 107 -9.36 -16.98 -17.61
N ALA A 108 -9.62 -18.26 -17.90
CA ALA A 108 -10.54 -19.11 -17.14
C ALA A 108 -9.79 -20.06 -16.21
N SER A 109 -9.31 -19.56 -15.05
CA SER A 109 -8.63 -20.40 -14.04
C SER A 109 -9.51 -21.52 -13.44
N GLU A 110 -10.83 -21.44 -13.61
CA GLU A 110 -11.79 -22.50 -13.33
C GLU A 110 -11.63 -23.73 -14.24
N HIS A 111 -10.94 -23.58 -15.38
CA HIS A 111 -10.60 -24.68 -16.27
C HIS A 111 -9.34 -25.41 -15.82
N ARG A 112 -9.40 -26.74 -15.78
CA ARG A 112 -8.37 -27.61 -15.20
C ARG A 112 -6.95 -27.34 -15.73
N MET A 113 -6.80 -27.15 -17.04
CA MET A 113 -5.46 -26.95 -17.61
C MET A 113 -4.93 -25.53 -17.43
N MET A 114 -5.80 -24.53 -17.26
CA MET A 114 -5.38 -23.18 -16.89
C MET A 114 -4.91 -23.14 -15.42
N GLU A 115 -5.68 -23.73 -14.49
CA GLU A 115 -5.24 -23.88 -13.10
C GLU A 115 -3.92 -24.64 -12.99
N LYS A 116 -3.78 -25.75 -13.74
CA LYS A 116 -2.53 -26.51 -13.76
C LYS A 116 -1.37 -25.64 -14.25
N LEU A 117 -1.57 -24.85 -15.31
CA LEU A 117 -0.55 -23.94 -15.83
C LEU A 117 -0.11 -22.93 -14.77
N MET A 118 -1.05 -22.32 -14.04
CA MET A 118 -0.76 -21.39 -12.95
C MET A 118 0.11 -22.06 -11.86
N ILE A 119 -0.30 -23.25 -11.40
CA ILE A 119 0.44 -23.99 -10.37
C ILE A 119 1.85 -24.35 -10.85
N ASP A 120 1.97 -24.89 -12.07
CA ASP A 120 3.26 -25.29 -12.64
C ASP A 120 4.19 -24.08 -12.82
N ALA A 121 3.66 -22.93 -13.24
CA ALA A 121 4.42 -21.69 -13.38
C ALA A 121 4.99 -21.23 -12.04
N LEU A 122 4.16 -21.14 -11.00
CA LEU A 122 4.56 -20.69 -9.68
C LEU A 122 5.58 -21.64 -9.02
N VAL A 123 5.37 -22.95 -9.13
CA VAL A 123 6.33 -23.95 -8.67
C VAL A 123 7.66 -23.83 -9.42
N THR A 124 7.62 -23.54 -10.73
CA THR A 124 8.82 -23.31 -11.54
C THR A 124 9.56 -22.05 -11.07
N TRP A 125 8.87 -20.93 -10.87
CA TRP A 125 9.45 -19.69 -10.34
C TRP A 125 10.11 -19.90 -8.97
N ALA A 126 9.41 -20.54 -8.04
CA ALA A 126 9.95 -20.87 -6.73
C ALA A 126 11.20 -21.77 -6.83
N LYS A 127 11.09 -22.92 -7.52
CA LYS A 127 12.17 -23.90 -7.58
C LYS A 127 13.37 -23.44 -8.40
N GLN A 128 13.13 -22.90 -9.58
CA GLN A 128 14.18 -22.61 -10.56
C GLN A 128 14.79 -21.23 -10.38
N TYR A 129 14.01 -20.27 -9.88
CA TYR A 129 14.46 -18.89 -9.72
C TYR A 129 14.53 -18.44 -8.27
N LYS A 130 14.15 -19.29 -7.30
CA LYS A 130 14.25 -19.02 -5.85
C LYS A 130 13.41 -17.82 -5.41
N ILE A 131 12.27 -17.60 -6.08
CA ILE A 131 11.28 -16.59 -5.68
C ILE A 131 10.68 -16.94 -4.31
N ASP A 132 10.54 -15.94 -3.45
CA ASP A 132 10.13 -16.07 -2.04
C ASP A 132 8.62 -15.85 -1.82
N GLY A 133 7.90 -15.42 -2.84
CA GLY A 133 6.47 -15.17 -2.75
C GLY A 133 5.92 -14.54 -4.02
N PHE A 134 4.61 -14.41 -4.07
CA PHE A 134 3.90 -13.96 -5.27
C PHE A 134 2.81 -12.97 -4.93
N ARG A 135 2.77 -11.87 -5.69
CA ARG A 135 1.63 -10.93 -5.75
C ARG A 135 0.79 -11.34 -6.95
N PHE A 136 -0.50 -11.57 -6.74
CA PHE A 136 -1.45 -11.87 -7.80
C PHE A 136 -2.17 -10.59 -8.22
N ASP A 137 -1.92 -10.18 -9.46
CA ASP A 137 -2.69 -9.16 -10.14
C ASP A 137 -4.14 -9.60 -10.29
N ILE A 138 -5.08 -8.71 -9.97
CA ILE A 138 -6.53 -8.94 -10.02
C ILE A 138 -6.87 -10.37 -9.52
N MET A 139 -6.36 -10.69 -8.33
CA MET A 139 -6.46 -12.03 -7.73
C MET A 139 -7.89 -12.54 -7.64
N SER A 140 -8.87 -11.64 -7.50
CA SER A 140 -10.30 -11.93 -7.47
C SER A 140 -10.84 -12.58 -8.75
N PHE A 141 -10.11 -12.59 -9.86
CA PHE A 141 -10.46 -13.33 -11.08
C PHE A 141 -10.10 -14.82 -11.02
N HIS A 142 -9.59 -15.26 -9.88
CA HIS A 142 -9.33 -16.66 -9.56
C HIS A 142 -10.22 -17.14 -8.42
N SER A 143 -10.43 -18.45 -8.33
CA SER A 143 -11.25 -19.04 -7.26
C SER A 143 -10.45 -19.23 -5.97
N VAL A 144 -11.10 -19.10 -4.80
CA VAL A 144 -10.46 -19.44 -3.50
C VAL A 144 -9.89 -20.87 -3.52
N PRO A 145 -10.60 -21.91 -4.01
CA PRO A 145 -10.02 -23.25 -4.14
C PRO A 145 -8.74 -23.32 -4.99
N THR A 146 -8.67 -22.55 -6.08
CA THR A 146 -7.45 -22.47 -6.92
C THR A 146 -6.29 -21.90 -6.12
N MET A 147 -6.52 -20.81 -5.40
CA MET A 147 -5.51 -20.18 -4.55
C MET A 147 -5.03 -21.11 -3.41
N GLN A 148 -5.94 -21.87 -2.80
CA GLN A 148 -5.59 -22.88 -1.78
C GLN A 148 -4.72 -24.01 -2.38
N ARG A 149 -5.05 -24.50 -3.58
CA ARG A 149 -4.24 -25.52 -4.27
C ARG A 149 -2.84 -25.01 -4.62
N ILE A 150 -2.73 -23.74 -5.02
CA ILE A 150 -1.43 -23.06 -5.22
C ILE A 150 -0.63 -23.02 -3.91
N GLN A 151 -1.23 -22.56 -2.80
CA GLN A 151 -0.57 -22.57 -1.49
C GLN A 151 -0.08 -23.97 -1.11
N GLN A 152 -0.92 -24.99 -1.32
CA GLN A 152 -0.56 -26.37 -1.00
C GLN A 152 0.62 -26.87 -1.85
N ALA A 153 0.61 -26.61 -3.16
CA ALA A 153 1.69 -27.00 -4.07
C ALA A 153 3.03 -26.35 -3.69
N LEU A 154 3.00 -25.05 -3.35
CA LEU A 154 4.20 -24.32 -2.94
C LEU A 154 4.73 -24.80 -1.57
N ARG A 155 3.84 -25.06 -0.60
CA ARG A 155 4.22 -25.57 0.74
C ARG A 155 4.86 -26.96 0.71
N GLN A 156 4.61 -27.76 -0.34
CA GLN A 156 5.24 -29.07 -0.50
C GLN A 156 6.71 -29.00 -0.91
N LEU A 157 7.21 -27.82 -1.31
CA LEU A 157 8.60 -27.63 -1.67
C LEU A 157 9.49 -27.63 -0.43
N THR A 158 10.59 -28.38 -0.47
CA THR A 158 11.51 -28.50 0.67
C THR A 158 12.95 -28.21 0.27
N LEU A 159 13.77 -27.74 1.22
CA LEU A 159 15.18 -27.47 0.97
C LEU A 159 15.91 -28.72 0.44
N GLN A 160 15.61 -29.89 1.00
CA GLN A 160 16.27 -31.15 0.62
C GLN A 160 15.94 -31.59 -0.81
N LYS A 161 14.67 -31.49 -1.23
CA LYS A 161 14.20 -32.00 -2.53
C LYS A 161 14.28 -30.95 -3.64
N ASP A 162 13.97 -29.70 -3.30
CA ASP A 162 13.67 -28.65 -4.28
C ASP A 162 14.62 -27.44 -4.14
N GLY A 163 15.43 -27.38 -3.08
CA GLY A 163 16.35 -26.29 -2.81
C GLY A 163 15.68 -25.00 -2.32
N VAL A 164 14.41 -25.06 -1.88
CA VAL A 164 13.65 -23.94 -1.30
C VAL A 164 12.79 -24.40 -0.14
N ASP A 165 12.66 -23.57 0.90
CA ASP A 165 11.68 -23.80 1.97
C ASP A 165 10.32 -23.23 1.58
N GLY A 166 9.46 -24.09 1.05
CA GLY A 166 8.10 -23.75 0.62
C GLY A 166 7.20 -23.25 1.74
N SER A 167 7.51 -23.55 3.00
CA SER A 167 6.75 -23.06 4.15
C SER A 167 6.89 -21.55 4.38
N LYS A 168 7.90 -20.93 3.76
CA LYS A 168 8.17 -19.48 3.85
C LYS A 168 7.64 -18.70 2.65
N ILE A 169 7.10 -19.38 1.64
CA ILE A 169 6.57 -18.72 0.45
C ILE A 169 5.25 -18.01 0.82
N TYR A 170 5.22 -16.70 0.61
CA TYR A 170 4.08 -15.86 0.94
C TYR A 170 3.26 -15.49 -0.30
N LEU A 171 1.93 -15.53 -0.18
CA LEU A 171 1.01 -15.16 -1.26
C LEU A 171 0.17 -13.96 -0.83
N TYR A 172 0.00 -13.00 -1.73
CA TYR A 172 -0.98 -11.94 -1.59
C TYR A 172 -1.44 -11.43 -2.96
N GLY A 173 -2.43 -10.55 -3.01
CA GLY A 173 -2.86 -9.97 -4.29
C GLY A 173 -4.01 -9.00 -4.18
N GLU A 174 -4.64 -8.73 -5.31
CA GLU A 174 -5.75 -7.79 -5.45
C GLU A 174 -7.11 -8.48 -5.37
N GLY A 175 -7.67 -8.52 -4.15
CA GLY A 175 -8.97 -9.15 -3.90
C GLY A 175 -10.18 -8.24 -4.21
N PHE A 176 -10.09 -7.35 -5.21
CA PHE A 176 -11.16 -6.39 -5.52
C PHE A 176 -12.38 -7.09 -6.13
N ASN A 177 -13.59 -6.82 -5.65
CA ASN A 177 -14.79 -7.51 -6.10
C ASN A 177 -15.47 -6.76 -7.26
N PHE A 178 -15.09 -7.06 -8.50
CA PHE A 178 -15.62 -6.44 -9.73
C PHE A 178 -15.56 -7.40 -10.93
N GLY A 179 -16.01 -6.91 -12.09
CA GLY A 179 -15.96 -7.67 -13.34
C GLY A 179 -17.00 -8.79 -13.41
N GLU A 180 -16.81 -9.69 -14.35
CA GLU A 180 -17.69 -10.82 -14.64
C GLU A 180 -17.71 -11.88 -13.54
N VAL A 181 -16.65 -11.96 -12.73
CA VAL A 181 -16.52 -12.89 -11.60
C VAL A 181 -17.06 -12.32 -10.28
N ALA A 182 -17.48 -11.05 -10.26
CA ALA A 182 -17.96 -10.37 -9.06
C ALA A 182 -19.09 -11.15 -8.38
N ASN A 183 -19.17 -11.01 -7.05
CA ASN A 183 -20.25 -11.60 -6.26
C ASN A 183 -20.42 -13.12 -6.48
N ASN A 184 -19.30 -13.80 -6.72
CA ASN A 184 -19.22 -15.23 -6.95
C ASN A 184 -19.97 -15.74 -8.19
N ALA A 185 -20.13 -14.92 -9.23
CA ALA A 185 -20.95 -15.26 -10.39
C ALA A 185 -20.51 -16.55 -11.11
N PHE A 186 -19.21 -16.82 -11.20
CA PHE A 186 -18.66 -18.04 -11.80
C PHE A 186 -18.24 -19.09 -10.77
N PHE A 187 -17.69 -18.65 -9.64
CA PHE A 187 -17.15 -19.47 -8.56
C PHE A 187 -17.00 -18.60 -7.31
N VAL A 188 -16.72 -19.21 -6.14
CA VAL A 188 -16.31 -18.43 -4.96
C VAL A 188 -14.96 -17.77 -5.25
N ASN A 189 -15.00 -16.48 -5.57
CA ASN A 189 -13.86 -15.76 -6.10
C ASN A 189 -12.91 -15.33 -4.97
N ALA A 190 -11.61 -15.18 -5.25
CA ALA A 190 -10.59 -14.80 -4.27
C ALA A 190 -10.64 -13.30 -3.94
N SER A 191 -11.83 -12.81 -3.60
CA SER A 191 -12.05 -11.46 -3.10
C SER A 191 -11.61 -11.31 -1.64
N GLN A 192 -11.40 -10.08 -1.20
CA GLN A 192 -10.98 -9.75 0.18
C GLN A 192 -11.83 -10.46 1.25
N VAL A 193 -13.17 -10.46 1.09
CA VAL A 193 -14.09 -11.07 2.06
C VAL A 193 -14.05 -12.60 2.01
N ASN A 194 -13.97 -13.18 0.81
CA ASN A 194 -13.93 -14.64 0.65
C ASN A 194 -12.59 -15.26 1.09
N LEU A 195 -11.52 -14.47 1.15
CA LEU A 195 -10.20 -14.91 1.60
C LEU A 195 -10.04 -15.02 3.12
N TYR A 196 -11.02 -14.60 3.91
CA TYR A 196 -11.01 -14.70 5.37
C TYR A 196 -10.54 -16.09 5.85
N GLY A 197 -9.43 -16.13 6.59
CA GLY A 197 -8.91 -17.36 7.21
C GLY A 197 -8.08 -18.26 6.29
N ASN A 198 -7.78 -17.84 5.05
CA ASN A 198 -6.94 -18.61 4.12
C ASN A 198 -5.44 -18.31 4.25
N GLY A 199 -5.05 -17.28 5.01
CA GLY A 199 -3.65 -16.86 5.16
C GLY A 199 -3.02 -16.37 3.85
N ILE A 200 -3.83 -15.78 2.97
CA ILE A 200 -3.42 -15.10 1.73
C ILE A 200 -3.68 -13.61 1.93
N GLY A 201 -2.68 -12.77 1.70
CA GLY A 201 -2.81 -11.33 1.82
C GLY A 201 -3.69 -10.72 0.74
N SER A 202 -4.42 -9.65 1.07
CA SER A 202 -5.01 -8.75 0.08
C SER A 202 -4.70 -7.30 0.39
N PHE A 203 -4.53 -6.49 -0.66
CA PHE A 203 -4.39 -5.04 -0.51
C PHE A 203 -5.57 -4.44 0.25
N ASN A 204 -5.26 -3.66 1.28
CA ASN A 204 -6.24 -2.96 2.11
C ASN A 204 -6.45 -1.53 1.59
N ASP A 205 -7.43 -1.38 0.70
CA ASP A 205 -7.89 -0.11 0.14
C ASP A 205 -8.55 0.80 1.18
N ARG A 206 -9.09 0.26 2.28
CA ARG A 206 -9.73 1.08 3.32
C ARG A 206 -8.75 1.97 4.06
N ILE A 207 -7.61 1.42 4.48
CA ILE A 207 -6.56 2.24 5.12
C ILE A 207 -5.90 3.18 4.12
N ARG A 208 -5.74 2.78 2.85
CA ARG A 208 -5.23 3.65 1.78
C ARG A 208 -6.09 4.91 1.67
N ASP A 209 -7.41 4.72 1.52
CA ASP A 209 -8.37 5.81 1.33
C ASP A 209 -8.53 6.64 2.61
N GLY A 210 -8.62 6.00 3.78
CA GLY A 210 -8.69 6.71 5.05
C GLY A 210 -7.45 7.57 5.35
N VAL A 211 -6.25 7.13 4.96
CA VAL A 211 -5.01 7.89 5.16
C VAL A 211 -4.87 9.01 4.14
N ARG A 212 -5.01 8.72 2.84
CA ARG A 212 -4.75 9.69 1.77
C ARG A 212 -5.93 10.61 1.51
N GLY A 213 -7.16 10.11 1.61
CA GLY A 213 -8.39 10.81 1.25
C GLY A 213 -8.93 10.43 -0.12
N GLY A 214 -10.25 10.36 -0.21
CA GLY A 214 -10.99 10.04 -1.43
C GLY A 214 -10.83 8.58 -1.85
N ASN A 215 -10.86 8.35 -3.17
CA ASN A 215 -10.62 7.06 -3.79
C ASN A 215 -10.04 7.28 -5.21
N PRO A 216 -9.50 6.25 -5.88
CA PRO A 216 -8.92 6.36 -7.22
C PRO A 216 -9.82 6.93 -8.32
N PHE A 217 -11.15 6.92 -8.12
CA PHE A 217 -12.15 7.29 -9.13
C PHE A 217 -12.92 8.57 -8.77
N GLY A 218 -12.64 9.17 -7.61
CA GLY A 218 -13.26 10.40 -7.11
C GLY A 218 -12.48 11.66 -7.49
N ASP A 219 -12.86 12.80 -6.89
CA ASP A 219 -12.11 14.04 -7.11
C ASP A 219 -10.72 13.94 -6.45
N LEU A 220 -9.68 14.32 -7.19
CA LEU A 220 -8.29 14.21 -6.76
C LEU A 220 -7.99 14.98 -5.46
N ARG A 221 -8.79 16.00 -5.15
CA ARG A 221 -8.58 16.91 -4.01
C ARG A 221 -9.28 16.45 -2.73
N GLU A 222 -10.03 15.35 -2.74
CA GLU A 222 -10.66 14.79 -1.53
C GLU A 222 -9.62 14.45 -0.47
N GLN A 223 -9.64 15.17 0.65
CA GLN A 223 -8.72 14.99 1.77
C GLN A 223 -9.10 13.78 2.62
N GLY A 224 -8.13 13.24 3.36
CA GLY A 224 -8.28 12.18 4.35
C GLY A 224 -7.46 12.49 5.60
N PHE A 225 -7.18 11.47 6.41
CA PHE A 225 -6.54 11.64 7.71
C PHE A 225 -5.20 12.40 7.62
N ALA A 226 -4.27 11.99 6.76
CA ALA A 226 -2.95 12.61 6.66
C ALA A 226 -2.93 13.89 5.80
N THR A 227 -3.97 14.14 5.00
CA THR A 227 -4.00 15.23 4.01
C THR A 227 -4.90 16.40 4.40
N GLY A 228 -5.43 16.41 5.64
CA GLY A 228 -6.02 17.60 6.26
C GLY A 228 -7.54 17.63 6.30
N LEU A 229 -8.24 16.52 6.07
CA LEU A 229 -9.71 16.50 6.15
C LEU A 229 -10.15 17.03 7.52
N PHE A 230 -10.99 18.07 7.54
CA PHE A 230 -11.43 18.82 8.73
C PHE A 230 -10.32 19.52 9.55
N THR A 231 -9.15 18.91 9.76
CA THR A 231 -8.06 19.50 10.57
C THR A 231 -7.33 20.64 9.88
N ASP A 232 -7.35 20.65 8.55
CA ASP A 232 -6.79 21.70 7.71
C ASP A 232 -7.47 21.70 6.32
N PRO A 233 -8.74 22.15 6.25
CA PRO A 233 -9.56 22.02 5.05
C PRO A 233 -8.99 22.77 3.85
N ASN A 234 -8.97 22.12 2.68
CA ASN A 234 -8.57 22.76 1.44
C ASN A 234 -9.59 23.86 1.04
N PRO A 235 -9.22 25.14 0.93
CA PRO A 235 -10.18 26.19 0.60
C PRO A 235 -10.72 26.10 -0.84
N ASN A 236 -10.06 25.34 -1.71
CA ASN A 236 -10.42 25.22 -3.14
C ASN A 236 -11.24 23.97 -3.47
N PHE A 237 -11.50 23.12 -2.48
CA PHE A 237 -12.31 21.93 -2.64
C PHE A 237 -12.89 21.49 -1.29
N SER A 238 -14.19 21.22 -1.24
CA SER A 238 -14.84 20.78 -0.02
C SER A 238 -15.90 19.71 -0.31
N ILE A 239 -15.92 18.69 0.53
CA ILE A 239 -16.93 17.62 0.51
C ILE A 239 -18.16 17.95 1.37
N GLY A 240 -18.27 19.17 1.91
CA GLY A 240 -19.40 19.60 2.72
C GLY A 240 -19.06 20.73 3.69
N ASP A 241 -19.99 21.04 4.60
CA ASP A 241 -19.70 22.00 5.68
C ASP A 241 -18.74 21.40 6.73
N GLN A 242 -18.35 22.21 7.71
CA GLN A 242 -17.43 21.79 8.77
C GLN A 242 -17.94 20.58 9.57
N SER A 243 -19.25 20.45 9.76
CA SER A 243 -19.86 19.34 10.49
C SER A 243 -19.79 18.05 9.68
N ALA A 244 -20.07 18.12 8.38
CA ALA A 244 -19.95 17.01 7.44
C ALA A 244 -18.49 16.54 7.31
N GLN A 245 -17.55 17.46 7.17
CA GLN A 245 -16.11 17.14 7.12
C GLN A 245 -15.65 16.49 8.41
N LYS A 246 -16.08 17.00 9.58
CA LYS A 246 -15.76 16.39 10.88
C LYS A 246 -16.30 14.97 10.95
N ALA A 247 -17.58 14.77 10.64
CA ALA A 247 -18.21 13.45 10.67
C ALA A 247 -17.48 12.47 9.75
N ARG A 248 -17.12 12.92 8.54
CA ARG A 248 -16.34 12.12 7.59
C ARG A 248 -14.96 11.78 8.14
N LEU A 249 -14.19 12.76 8.63
CA LEU A 249 -12.88 12.50 9.24
C LEU A 249 -12.98 11.46 10.36
N LEU A 250 -13.95 11.60 11.27
CA LEU A 250 -14.10 10.70 12.40
C LEU A 250 -14.40 9.27 11.93
N HIS A 251 -15.27 9.11 10.93
CA HIS A 251 -15.58 7.83 10.33
C HIS A 251 -14.38 7.22 9.57
N GLU A 252 -13.68 7.99 8.75
CA GLU A 252 -12.48 7.50 8.05
C GLU A 252 -11.33 7.19 9.01
N THR A 253 -11.26 7.87 10.16
CA THR A 253 -10.31 7.52 11.22
C THR A 253 -10.62 6.14 11.82
N ASP A 254 -11.88 5.68 11.82
CA ASP A 254 -12.21 4.30 12.18
C ASP A 254 -11.69 3.30 11.14
N TRP A 255 -11.69 3.64 9.84
CA TRP A 255 -11.02 2.82 8.82
C TRP A 255 -9.53 2.67 9.11
N VAL A 256 -8.88 3.78 9.45
CA VAL A 256 -7.45 3.79 9.81
C VAL A 256 -7.20 2.95 11.07
N ARG A 257 -8.05 3.04 12.11
CA ARG A 257 -7.94 2.20 13.32
C ARG A 257 -8.07 0.72 13.01
N VAL A 258 -9.05 0.34 12.20
CA VAL A 258 -9.22 -1.07 11.81
C VAL A 258 -8.01 -1.56 11.02
N GLY A 259 -7.48 -0.77 10.09
CA GLY A 259 -6.25 -1.10 9.37
C GLY A 259 -5.01 -1.20 10.27
N LEU A 260 -4.84 -0.27 11.23
CA LEU A 260 -3.79 -0.31 12.25
C LEU A 260 -3.88 -1.55 13.16
N ALA A 261 -5.08 -2.10 13.36
CA ALA A 261 -5.30 -3.36 14.08
C ALA A 261 -5.17 -4.62 13.19
N GLY A 262 -4.66 -4.48 11.97
CA GLY A 262 -4.41 -5.60 11.05
C GLY A 262 -5.61 -5.95 10.17
N ASN A 263 -6.54 -5.01 10.01
CA ASN A 263 -7.76 -5.13 9.21
C ASN A 263 -8.63 -6.33 9.56
N LEU A 264 -8.64 -6.67 10.84
CA LEU A 264 -9.29 -7.86 11.37
C LEU A 264 -10.80 -7.67 11.42
N ARG A 265 -11.53 -8.64 10.86
CA ARG A 265 -13.00 -8.68 10.82
C ARG A 265 -13.61 -8.57 12.22
N ASP A 266 -13.07 -9.36 13.15
CA ASP A 266 -13.67 -9.58 14.47
C ASP A 266 -12.98 -8.78 15.60
N PHE A 267 -12.03 -7.89 15.27
CA PHE A 267 -11.41 -7.00 16.26
C PHE A 267 -12.41 -5.96 16.77
N GLN A 268 -12.59 -5.89 18.08
CA GLN A 268 -13.53 -5.00 18.75
C GLN A 268 -12.86 -3.75 19.29
N PHE A 269 -13.48 -2.60 19.03
CA PHE A 269 -13.05 -1.30 19.54
C PHE A 269 -14.25 -0.34 19.65
N THR A 270 -14.02 0.82 20.27
CA THR A 270 -15.01 1.90 20.33
C THR A 270 -14.93 2.76 19.06
N ASP A 271 -16.01 2.83 18.28
CA ASP A 271 -16.08 3.65 17.06
C ASP A 271 -16.20 5.16 17.34
N SER A 272 -16.27 5.95 16.28
CA SER A 272 -16.47 7.39 16.35
C SER A 272 -17.82 7.83 16.94
N ASN A 273 -18.83 6.95 16.98
CA ASN A 273 -20.13 7.21 17.58
C ASN A 273 -20.20 6.81 19.06
N GLY A 274 -19.18 6.11 19.57
CA GLY A 274 -19.10 5.64 20.96
C GLY A 274 -19.64 4.22 21.16
N ASN A 275 -19.95 3.50 20.08
CA ASN A 275 -20.41 2.12 20.12
C ASN A 275 -19.23 1.16 20.17
N THR A 276 -19.38 0.03 20.87
CA THR A 276 -18.46 -1.11 20.69
C THR A 276 -18.83 -1.85 19.42
N VAL A 277 -17.93 -1.86 18.44
CA VAL A 277 -18.12 -2.50 17.13
C VAL A 277 -16.95 -3.40 16.80
N THR A 278 -17.19 -4.36 15.91
CA THR A 278 -16.13 -5.14 15.24
C THR A 278 -15.63 -4.42 13.99
N GLY A 279 -14.44 -4.79 13.48
CA GLY A 279 -13.92 -4.26 12.22
C GLY A 279 -14.86 -4.43 11.03
N ALA A 280 -15.62 -5.53 10.96
CA ALA A 280 -16.64 -5.76 9.93
C ALA A 280 -17.87 -4.85 10.02
N GLN A 281 -18.18 -4.32 11.20
CA GLN A 281 -19.34 -3.45 11.41
C GLN A 281 -19.06 -1.98 11.07
N VAL A 282 -17.79 -1.63 10.85
CA VAL A 282 -17.41 -0.31 10.32
C VAL A 282 -17.65 -0.32 8.81
N ASP A 283 -18.60 0.50 8.35
CA ASP A 283 -18.92 0.62 6.93
C ASP A 283 -17.77 1.24 6.13
N TYR A 284 -17.50 0.69 4.96
CA TYR A 284 -16.70 1.27 3.90
C TYR A 284 -17.50 1.15 2.61
N GLN A 285 -18.32 2.16 2.32
CA GLN A 285 -19.12 2.26 1.09
C GLN A 285 -20.03 1.04 0.88
N GLY A 286 -20.68 0.56 1.95
CA GLY A 286 -21.54 -0.63 1.92
C GLY A 286 -20.80 -1.96 2.05
N GLN A 287 -19.47 -1.94 2.24
CA GLN A 287 -18.64 -3.13 2.48
C GLN A 287 -18.07 -3.09 3.91
N PRO A 288 -17.71 -4.24 4.51
CA PRO A 288 -16.98 -4.23 5.77
C PRO A 288 -15.60 -3.60 5.59
N THR A 289 -15.19 -2.77 6.56
CA THR A 289 -13.82 -2.27 6.64
C THR A 289 -12.86 -3.41 6.95
N GLY A 290 -13.05 -4.07 8.10
CA GLY A 290 -12.27 -5.23 8.51
C GLY A 290 -12.80 -6.51 7.88
N TYR A 291 -11.93 -7.25 7.19
CA TYR A 291 -12.30 -8.48 6.48
C TYR A 291 -11.36 -9.66 6.75
N GLY A 292 -10.18 -9.44 7.33
CA GLY A 292 -9.19 -10.49 7.58
C GLY A 292 -9.44 -11.28 8.87
N ALA A 293 -9.03 -12.55 8.91
CA ALA A 293 -9.00 -13.38 10.11
C ALA A 293 -7.68 -13.21 10.88
N THR A 294 -6.58 -12.96 10.15
CA THR A 294 -5.24 -12.78 10.72
C THR A 294 -4.58 -11.54 10.12
N PRO A 295 -3.67 -10.88 10.85
CA PRO A 295 -3.02 -9.66 10.35
C PRO A 295 -2.23 -9.89 9.07
N ILE A 296 -1.71 -11.10 8.83
CA ILE A 296 -1.02 -11.43 7.58
C ILE A 296 -1.94 -11.41 6.36
N GLU A 297 -3.26 -11.39 6.53
CA GLU A 297 -4.20 -11.28 5.40
C GLU A 297 -4.38 -9.83 4.92
N SER A 298 -3.78 -8.85 5.63
CA SER A 298 -3.88 -7.43 5.30
C SER A 298 -2.56 -6.86 4.81
N ILE A 299 -2.51 -6.46 3.54
CA ILE A 299 -1.43 -5.65 2.97
C ILE A 299 -1.82 -4.18 3.10
N ASN A 300 -1.31 -3.52 4.15
CA ASN A 300 -1.59 -2.12 4.42
C ASN A 300 -0.67 -1.23 3.57
N TYR A 301 -1.25 -0.28 2.84
CA TYR A 301 -0.51 0.57 1.92
C TYR A 301 -1.16 1.95 1.80
N ALA A 302 -0.36 2.94 1.40
CA ALA A 302 -0.83 4.25 1.01
C ALA A 302 -0.38 4.63 -0.41
N SER A 303 0.30 3.75 -1.13
CA SER A 303 0.74 3.99 -2.51
C SER A 303 1.17 2.66 -3.12
N VAL A 304 0.87 2.50 -4.41
CA VAL A 304 1.31 1.41 -5.27
C VAL A 304 1.72 2.01 -6.60
N HIS A 305 2.08 1.19 -7.58
CA HIS A 305 2.50 1.66 -8.90
C HIS A 305 1.33 2.31 -9.65
N ASP A 306 0.10 1.79 -9.50
CA ASP A 306 -1.14 2.40 -9.98
C ASP A 306 -1.52 3.66 -9.20
N ASN A 307 -2.27 4.55 -9.85
CA ASN A 307 -2.72 5.82 -9.29
C ASN A 307 -1.54 6.76 -8.99
N GLN A 308 -1.85 7.92 -8.40
CA GLN A 308 -0.82 8.87 -8.01
C GLN A 308 0.10 8.30 -6.92
N THR A 309 1.37 8.70 -6.95
CA THR A 309 2.33 8.42 -5.86
C THR A 309 1.84 9.01 -4.52
N LEU A 310 2.51 8.68 -3.41
CA LEU A 310 2.23 9.31 -2.12
C LEU A 310 2.50 10.81 -2.13
N PHE A 311 3.60 11.23 -2.71
CA PHE A 311 3.93 12.65 -2.81
C PHE A 311 2.88 13.40 -3.63
N ASP A 312 2.55 12.90 -4.83
CA ASP A 312 1.62 13.57 -5.73
C ASP A 312 0.23 13.73 -5.12
N ALA A 313 -0.30 12.70 -4.43
CA ALA A 313 -1.59 12.84 -3.76
C ALA A 313 -1.56 13.80 -2.57
N VAL A 314 -0.45 13.87 -1.82
CA VAL A 314 -0.29 14.93 -0.82
C VAL A 314 -0.34 16.29 -1.50
N GLN A 315 0.29 16.46 -2.67
CA GLN A 315 0.27 17.73 -3.39
C GLN A 315 -1.13 18.15 -3.83
N LEU A 316 -1.88 17.22 -4.42
CA LEU A 316 -3.24 17.41 -4.91
C LEU A 316 -4.23 17.76 -3.80
N LYS A 317 -4.05 17.19 -2.59
CA LYS A 317 -5.05 17.25 -1.52
C LYS A 317 -4.77 18.33 -0.49
N SER A 318 -3.51 18.69 -0.27
CA SER A 318 -3.13 19.71 0.71
C SER A 318 -3.62 21.11 0.28
N PRO A 319 -3.95 22.00 1.23
CA PRO A 319 -4.24 23.40 0.93
C PRO A 319 -3.14 24.05 0.10
N LEU A 320 -3.47 24.91 -0.88
CA LEU A 320 -2.45 25.57 -1.71
C LEU A 320 -1.43 26.38 -0.90
N ALA A 321 -1.85 26.93 0.24
CA ALA A 321 -0.99 27.70 1.13
C ALA A 321 -0.01 26.84 1.97
N ASP A 322 -0.14 25.51 1.96
CA ASP A 322 0.79 24.64 2.67
C ASP A 322 2.21 24.77 2.12
N SER A 323 3.14 25.01 3.04
CA SER A 323 4.56 24.96 2.75
C SER A 323 5.02 23.56 2.36
N LEU A 324 6.17 23.48 1.69
CA LEU A 324 6.84 22.23 1.39
C LEU A 324 7.09 21.38 2.65
N ASP A 325 7.51 21.98 3.78
CA ASP A 325 7.73 21.25 5.03
C ASP A 325 6.45 20.57 5.55
N GLN A 326 5.31 21.29 5.51
CA GLN A 326 4.02 20.71 5.88
C GLN A 326 3.66 19.51 4.99
N ARG A 327 3.83 19.64 3.68
CA ARG A 327 3.57 18.56 2.71
C ARG A 327 4.49 17.35 2.96
N VAL A 328 5.77 17.57 3.20
CA VAL A 328 6.73 16.51 3.57
C VAL A 328 6.30 15.82 4.87
N ARG A 329 5.84 16.57 5.88
CA ARG A 329 5.33 16.01 7.14
C ARG A 329 4.06 15.19 6.95
N ARG A 330 3.14 15.59 6.08
CA ARG A 330 1.96 14.79 5.72
C ARG A 330 2.34 13.45 5.11
N GLN A 331 3.33 13.43 4.21
CA GLN A 331 3.86 12.18 3.64
C GLN A 331 4.51 11.30 4.72
N LYS A 332 5.35 11.89 5.58
CA LYS A 332 5.96 11.18 6.71
C LYS A 332 4.91 10.58 7.65
N LEU A 333 3.85 11.33 7.95
CA LEU A 333 2.72 10.86 8.75
C LEU A 333 1.99 9.70 8.07
N ALA A 334 1.68 9.81 6.78
CA ALA A 334 1.04 8.74 6.02
C ALA A 334 1.89 7.45 6.02
N MET A 335 3.20 7.55 5.79
CA MET A 335 4.12 6.41 5.89
C MET A 335 4.15 5.82 7.31
N SER A 336 4.05 6.65 8.35
CA SER A 336 4.07 6.21 9.74
C SER A 336 2.86 5.36 10.10
N VAL A 337 1.67 5.76 9.63
CA VAL A 337 0.43 4.99 9.85
C VAL A 337 0.57 3.59 9.24
N ILE A 338 1.12 3.49 8.04
CA ILE A 338 1.35 2.20 7.38
C ILE A 338 2.45 1.39 8.08
N ALA A 339 3.58 2.01 8.43
CA ALA A 339 4.73 1.34 9.02
C ALA A 339 4.48 0.81 10.45
N LEU A 340 3.66 1.50 11.24
CA LEU A 340 3.49 1.20 12.66
C LEU A 340 2.18 0.46 12.99
N GLY A 341 1.35 0.16 11.99
CA GLY A 341 0.18 -0.71 12.12
C GLY A 341 0.52 -2.20 12.18
N GLN A 342 -0.40 -3.02 12.70
CA GLN A 342 -0.35 -4.47 12.52
C GLN A 342 -0.54 -4.83 11.03
N GLY A 343 -0.35 -6.11 10.71
CA GLY A 343 -0.41 -6.61 9.34
C GLY A 343 0.90 -6.41 8.58
N VAL A 344 0.83 -6.44 7.25
CA VAL A 344 2.00 -6.36 6.36
C VAL A 344 2.05 -4.97 5.71
N PRO A 345 2.98 -4.09 6.12
CA PRO A 345 3.17 -2.79 5.46
C PRO A 345 3.71 -2.98 4.05
N PHE A 346 3.19 -2.21 3.10
CA PHE A 346 3.66 -2.13 1.73
C PHE A 346 3.95 -0.68 1.36
N PHE A 347 5.07 -0.46 0.67
CA PHE A 347 5.53 0.84 0.22
C PHE A 347 5.91 0.78 -1.26
N LEU A 348 5.49 1.78 -2.02
CA LEU A 348 5.95 1.99 -3.38
C LEU A 348 7.44 2.38 -3.34
N ALA A 349 8.24 1.82 -4.27
CA ALA A 349 9.63 2.26 -4.44
C ALA A 349 9.68 3.78 -4.66
N GLY A 350 10.38 4.48 -3.77
CA GLY A 350 10.51 5.94 -3.78
C GLY A 350 9.55 6.69 -2.86
N ASP A 351 8.66 6.03 -2.11
CA ASP A 351 7.87 6.68 -1.05
C ASP A 351 8.77 7.38 -0.02
N ASP A 352 9.92 6.77 0.31
CA ASP A 352 10.94 7.35 1.19
C ASP A 352 11.68 8.53 0.53
N LEU A 353 11.68 8.61 -0.80
CA LEU A 353 12.34 9.64 -1.60
C LEU A 353 11.42 10.76 -2.07
N LEU A 354 10.19 10.84 -1.53
CA LEU A 354 9.18 11.80 -1.99
C LEU A 354 8.84 11.64 -3.49
N ARG A 355 8.98 10.44 -4.05
CA ARG A 355 8.84 10.18 -5.49
C ARG A 355 7.55 10.78 -6.05
N SER A 356 7.70 11.49 -7.15
CA SER A 356 6.63 12.02 -7.97
C SER A 356 6.65 11.36 -9.35
N LYS A 357 5.47 11.29 -9.98
CA LYS A 357 5.31 11.01 -11.41
C LYS A 357 4.75 12.22 -12.15
N SER A 358 4.99 13.42 -11.62
CA SER A 358 4.36 14.67 -12.09
C SER A 358 2.82 14.57 -12.10
N MET A 359 2.26 13.91 -11.06
CA MET A 359 0.84 13.63 -10.87
C MET A 359 0.19 12.61 -11.83
N ASP A 360 0.97 11.93 -12.67
CA ASP A 360 0.43 10.85 -13.53
C ASP A 360 -0.23 9.75 -12.69
N LYS A 361 -1.53 9.52 -12.94
CA LYS A 361 -2.32 8.51 -12.24
C LYS A 361 -2.29 7.13 -12.89
N ASN A 362 -1.74 7.00 -14.09
CA ASN A 362 -1.65 5.72 -14.78
C ASN A 362 -0.39 5.65 -15.65
N SER A 363 0.76 5.58 -15.00
CA SER A 363 2.04 5.77 -15.69
C SER A 363 2.62 4.51 -16.35
N TYR A 364 1.78 3.52 -16.67
CA TYR A 364 2.21 2.21 -17.21
C TYR A 364 3.01 2.31 -18.49
N ASN A 365 2.67 3.29 -19.34
CA ASN A 365 3.29 3.56 -20.64
C ASN A 365 3.68 5.05 -20.76
N SER A 366 4.16 5.62 -19.65
CA SER A 366 4.62 7.03 -19.58
C SER A 366 6.13 7.18 -19.60
N GLY A 367 6.85 6.13 -20.04
CA GLY A 367 8.29 6.13 -20.22
C GLY A 367 9.11 6.33 -18.95
N ASP A 368 10.43 6.32 -19.12
CA ASP A 368 11.39 6.64 -18.04
C ASP A 368 11.21 8.06 -17.49
N TRP A 369 10.75 9.00 -18.33
CA TRP A 369 10.62 10.41 -17.98
C TRP A 369 9.70 10.64 -16.78
N PHE A 370 8.47 10.12 -16.82
CA PHE A 370 7.52 10.27 -15.72
C PHE A 370 7.75 9.25 -14.61
N ASN A 371 8.37 8.10 -14.89
CA ASN A 371 8.58 7.04 -13.90
C ASN A 371 9.91 7.08 -13.15
N ARG A 372 10.80 8.03 -13.48
CA ARG A 372 12.17 8.14 -12.96
C ARG A 372 12.27 7.93 -11.44
N LEU A 373 13.18 7.06 -11.04
CA LEU A 373 13.70 6.94 -9.68
C LEU A 373 15.14 7.47 -9.65
N GLU A 374 15.36 8.53 -8.87
CA GLU A 374 16.65 9.23 -8.88
C GLU A 374 17.45 8.98 -7.59
N PHE A 375 18.42 8.07 -7.67
CA PHE A 375 19.25 7.71 -6.52
C PHE A 375 20.44 8.66 -6.27
N THR A 376 20.66 9.70 -7.08
CA THR A 376 21.54 10.83 -6.69
C THR A 376 20.89 11.75 -5.66
N TYR A 377 19.58 11.56 -5.39
CA TYR A 377 18.79 12.31 -4.41
C TYR A 377 18.73 13.82 -4.68
N GLN A 378 18.97 14.24 -5.93
CA GLN A 378 18.94 15.65 -6.32
C GLN A 378 17.54 16.16 -6.68
N SER A 379 16.63 15.26 -7.04
CA SER A 379 15.23 15.57 -7.31
C SER A 379 14.35 14.36 -7.05
N ASN A 380 13.05 14.59 -6.87
CA ASN A 380 12.04 13.55 -6.69
C ASN A 380 11.18 13.32 -7.95
N ASN A 381 11.56 13.94 -9.09
CA ASN A 381 10.81 13.96 -10.35
C ASN A 381 9.53 14.83 -10.38
N TRP A 382 9.31 15.72 -9.40
CA TRP A 382 8.20 16.69 -9.43
C TRP A 382 8.42 17.80 -10.46
N GLY A 383 7.35 18.22 -11.15
CA GLY A 383 7.38 19.37 -12.07
C GLY A 383 8.16 19.08 -13.35
N VAL A 384 7.98 17.89 -13.94
CA VAL A 384 8.66 17.49 -15.18
C VAL A 384 7.76 17.61 -16.41
N GLY A 385 6.65 18.34 -16.31
CA GLY A 385 5.63 18.50 -17.33
C GLY A 385 4.28 17.97 -16.86
N LEU A 386 3.22 18.40 -17.54
CA LEU A 386 1.90 17.78 -17.36
C LEU A 386 1.97 16.30 -17.79
N PRO A 387 1.31 15.38 -17.07
CA PRO A 387 1.34 13.95 -17.37
C PRO A 387 0.57 13.60 -18.66
N ILE A 388 0.68 12.35 -19.12
CA ILE A 388 0.12 11.89 -20.40
C ILE A 388 -1.37 12.26 -20.54
N GLN A 389 -1.70 12.96 -21.62
CA GLN A 389 -3.01 13.60 -21.81
C GLN A 389 -4.18 12.61 -21.81
N THR A 390 -3.99 11.42 -22.37
CA THR A 390 -5.08 10.43 -22.55
C THR A 390 -5.78 10.11 -21.23
N ASP A 391 -5.00 9.95 -20.16
CA ASP A 391 -5.54 9.57 -18.85
C ASP A 391 -5.71 10.77 -17.92
N ASN A 392 -4.88 11.80 -18.05
CA ASN A 392 -4.78 12.90 -17.08
C ASN A 392 -5.28 14.25 -17.59
N GLY A 393 -5.57 14.39 -18.89
CA GLY A 393 -6.00 15.67 -19.50
C GLY A 393 -7.18 16.37 -18.80
N PRO A 394 -8.22 15.65 -18.34
CA PRO A 394 -9.30 16.25 -17.55
C PRO A 394 -8.86 16.87 -16.22
N ASP A 395 -7.75 16.39 -15.64
CA ASP A 395 -7.23 16.79 -14.33
C ASP A 395 -6.19 17.92 -14.42
N TRP A 396 -5.66 18.19 -15.62
CA TRP A 396 -4.66 19.25 -15.86
C TRP A 396 -5.02 20.63 -15.27
N PRO A 397 -6.29 21.10 -15.25
CA PRO A 397 -6.61 22.38 -14.60
C PRO A 397 -6.32 22.41 -13.08
N ILE A 398 -6.32 21.26 -12.42
CA ILE A 398 -5.92 21.10 -11.01
C ILE A 398 -4.40 20.97 -10.90
N GLU A 399 -3.79 20.20 -11.80
CA GLU A 399 -2.37 19.85 -11.76
C GLU A 399 -1.45 21.02 -12.16
N GLN A 400 -1.79 21.74 -13.23
CA GLN A 400 -0.95 22.78 -13.82
C GLN A 400 -0.48 23.85 -12.82
N PRO A 401 -1.37 24.49 -12.01
CA PRO A 401 -0.92 25.49 -11.04
C PRO A 401 -0.01 24.91 -9.94
N LEU A 402 -0.17 23.63 -9.59
CA LEU A 402 0.70 22.95 -8.62
C LEU A 402 2.09 22.68 -9.23
N LEU A 403 2.15 22.17 -10.47
CA LEU A 403 3.43 21.91 -11.15
C LEU A 403 4.21 23.20 -11.42
N ALA A 404 3.51 24.31 -11.67
CA ALA A 404 4.11 25.62 -11.88
C ALA A 404 4.72 26.21 -10.59
N ASP A 405 4.28 25.76 -9.42
CA ASP A 405 4.76 26.27 -8.14
C ASP A 405 6.09 25.63 -7.73
N GLY A 406 7.17 26.38 -7.95
CA GLY A 406 8.52 26.00 -7.53
C GLY A 406 8.70 25.92 -6.01
N ALA A 407 7.83 26.51 -5.20
CA ALA A 407 7.95 26.51 -3.73
C ALA A 407 7.64 25.15 -3.10
N ILE A 408 6.89 24.29 -3.80
CA ILE A 408 6.52 22.95 -3.33
C ILE A 408 7.36 21.83 -3.95
N ARG A 409 8.46 22.19 -4.64
CA ARG A 409 9.41 21.23 -5.23
C ARG A 409 10.44 20.78 -4.19
N PRO A 410 10.53 19.47 -3.85
CA PRO A 410 11.52 18.96 -2.91
C PRO A 410 12.94 19.05 -3.45
N GLY A 411 13.87 19.47 -2.60
CA GLY A 411 15.30 19.39 -2.85
C GLY A 411 15.96 18.22 -2.09
N PRO A 412 17.31 18.16 -2.12
CA PRO A 412 18.06 17.10 -1.45
C PRO A 412 17.81 16.98 0.06
N ASN A 413 17.54 18.10 0.74
CA ASN A 413 17.30 18.12 2.19
C ASN A 413 15.98 17.44 2.55
N GLU A 414 14.90 17.74 1.82
CA GLU A 414 13.59 17.14 2.07
C GLU A 414 13.61 15.64 1.75
N ILE A 415 14.28 15.26 0.65
CA ILE A 415 14.47 13.85 0.25
C ILE A 415 15.27 13.09 1.32
N ALA A 416 16.39 13.66 1.79
CA ALA A 416 17.19 13.06 2.86
C ALA A 416 16.38 12.91 4.15
N SER A 417 15.62 13.94 4.53
CA SER A 417 14.79 13.94 5.72
C SER A 417 13.65 12.92 5.66
N SER A 418 13.04 12.70 4.50
CA SER A 418 12.03 11.66 4.28
C SER A 418 12.63 10.25 4.36
N ARG A 419 13.81 10.05 3.77
CA ARG A 419 14.52 8.77 3.79
C ARG A 419 14.97 8.38 5.20
N GLU A 420 15.55 9.33 5.94
CA GLU A 420 15.94 9.11 7.34
C GLU A 420 14.73 8.75 8.20
N TRP A 421 13.62 9.47 8.02
CA TRP A 421 12.36 9.15 8.70
C TRP A 421 11.88 7.73 8.39
N PHE A 422 11.90 7.31 7.13
CA PHE A 422 11.52 5.95 6.75
C PHE A 422 12.41 4.89 7.43
N GLN A 423 13.73 5.11 7.49
CA GLN A 423 14.65 4.23 8.21
C GLN A 423 14.37 4.20 9.72
N GLU A 424 14.01 5.33 10.32
CA GLU A 424 13.59 5.42 11.72
C GLU A 424 12.32 4.60 11.97
N LEU A 425 11.32 4.69 11.09
CA LEU A 425 10.10 3.88 11.17
C LEU A 425 10.41 2.38 11.11
N LEU A 426 11.30 1.95 10.22
CA LEU A 426 11.72 0.55 10.12
C LEU A 426 12.43 0.08 11.40
N ARG A 427 13.32 0.90 11.99
CA ARG A 427 13.97 0.57 13.26
C ARG A 427 12.95 0.46 14.41
N ILE A 428 12.00 1.39 14.49
CA ILE A 428 10.94 1.36 15.51
C ILE A 428 10.04 0.15 15.35
N ARG A 429 9.60 -0.19 14.12
CA ARG A 429 8.78 -1.38 13.87
C ARG A 429 9.49 -2.67 14.32
N ASN A 430 10.80 -2.73 14.13
CA ASN A 430 11.60 -3.91 14.48
C ASN A 430 12.04 -3.96 15.94
N SER A 431 11.99 -2.84 16.68
CA SER A 431 12.43 -2.78 18.08
C SER A 431 11.50 -3.49 19.07
N SER A 432 10.26 -3.80 18.68
CA SER A 432 9.31 -4.56 19.51
C SER A 432 8.45 -5.51 18.68
N SER A 433 8.18 -6.69 19.24
CA SER A 433 7.22 -7.65 18.69
C SER A 433 5.77 -7.15 18.76
N LEU A 434 5.48 -6.15 19.61
CA LEU A 434 4.14 -5.56 19.73
C LEU A 434 3.64 -4.91 18.43
N PHE A 435 4.52 -4.51 17.52
CA PHE A 435 4.13 -3.99 16.19
C PHE A 435 3.77 -5.09 15.17
N ARG A 436 4.03 -6.36 15.49
CA ARG A 436 3.98 -7.49 14.56
C ARG A 436 3.31 -8.72 15.22
N MET A 437 2.24 -8.49 15.97
CA MET A 437 1.47 -9.55 16.62
C MET A 437 0.79 -10.43 15.56
N GLY A 438 0.71 -11.74 15.82
CA GLY A 438 0.41 -12.73 14.78
C GLY A 438 -1.06 -13.14 14.67
N THR A 439 -1.89 -12.81 15.66
CA THR A 439 -3.27 -13.33 15.76
C THR A 439 -4.25 -12.28 16.26
N LEU A 440 -5.53 -12.45 15.93
CA LEU A 440 -6.62 -11.66 16.50
C LEU A 440 -6.63 -11.67 18.03
N ALA A 441 -6.46 -12.85 18.65
CA ALA A 441 -6.48 -12.96 20.11
C ALA A 441 -5.35 -12.16 20.76
N GLU A 442 -4.14 -12.21 20.18
CA GLU A 442 -3.02 -11.42 20.66
C GLU A 442 -3.25 -9.91 20.46
N ILE A 443 -3.73 -9.50 19.28
CA ILE A 443 -4.00 -8.08 18.99
C ILE A 443 -5.10 -7.55 19.90
N GLN A 444 -6.21 -8.26 20.05
CA GLN A 444 -7.34 -7.86 20.89
C GLN A 444 -6.94 -7.68 22.36
N ALA A 445 -6.03 -8.51 22.87
CA ALA A 445 -5.58 -8.47 24.26
C ALA A 445 -4.56 -7.35 24.52
N ASN A 446 -3.77 -6.97 23.51
CA ASN A 446 -2.60 -6.12 23.71
C ASN A 446 -2.67 -4.77 22.97
N LEU A 447 -3.65 -4.53 22.08
CA LEU A 447 -3.85 -3.27 21.37
C LEU A 447 -5.12 -2.55 21.83
N GLN A 448 -4.99 -1.27 22.16
CA GLN A 448 -6.10 -0.40 22.51
C GLN A 448 -5.98 0.98 21.84
N PHE A 449 -7.07 1.49 21.28
CA PHE A 449 -7.17 2.90 20.87
C PHE A 449 -7.76 3.73 22.01
N LEU A 450 -7.11 4.84 22.37
CA LEU A 450 -7.51 5.66 23.54
C LEU A 450 -8.32 6.91 23.17
N ASN A 451 -8.06 7.52 22.01
CA ASN A 451 -8.81 8.67 21.51
C ASN A 451 -9.91 8.19 20.56
N THR A 452 -11.07 7.84 21.11
CA THR A 452 -12.22 7.24 20.40
C THR A 452 -13.54 7.87 20.87
N GLY A 453 -14.66 7.52 20.23
CA GLY A 453 -15.98 8.04 20.59
C GLY A 453 -16.28 9.45 20.06
N PRO A 454 -17.47 9.99 20.34
CA PRO A 454 -17.96 11.22 19.73
C PRO A 454 -17.23 12.48 20.21
N SER A 455 -16.55 12.40 21.36
CA SER A 455 -15.77 13.48 21.96
C SER A 455 -14.27 13.39 21.68
N GLN A 456 -13.84 12.48 20.81
CA GLN A 456 -12.43 12.34 20.43
C GLN A 456 -11.87 13.64 19.85
N ILE A 457 -10.57 13.86 20.03
CA ILE A 457 -9.83 14.94 19.37
C ILE A 457 -9.72 14.57 17.88
N PRO A 458 -10.31 15.34 16.94
CA PRO A 458 -10.25 14.98 15.53
C PRO A 458 -8.82 15.05 14.97
N GLY A 459 -8.45 14.08 14.14
CA GLY A 459 -7.12 13.99 13.54
C GLY A 459 -6.03 13.47 14.48
N LEU A 460 -6.41 12.91 15.64
CA LEU A 460 -5.49 12.31 16.58
C LEU A 460 -5.81 10.82 16.75
N ILE A 461 -4.83 9.94 16.53
CA ILE A 461 -4.93 8.53 16.91
C ILE A 461 -3.90 8.28 18.02
N VAL A 462 -4.36 7.71 19.14
CA VAL A 462 -3.51 7.27 20.25
C VAL A 462 -3.65 5.76 20.37
N MET A 463 -2.67 5.02 19.86
CA MET A 463 -2.60 3.57 19.85
C MET A 463 -1.67 3.10 20.98
N LYS A 464 -2.22 2.40 21.96
CA LYS A 464 -1.47 1.79 23.05
C LYS A 464 -1.31 0.30 22.78
N LEU A 465 -0.07 -0.16 22.74
CA LEU A 465 0.31 -1.57 22.67
C LEU A 465 0.90 -1.96 24.01
N GLN A 466 0.43 -3.03 24.63
CA GLN A 466 0.88 -3.40 25.97
C GLN A 466 0.96 -4.91 26.11
N ARG A 467 2.15 -5.42 26.44
CA ARG A 467 2.33 -6.76 27.01
C ARG A 467 2.40 -6.60 28.54
N PRO A 468 1.38 -7.04 29.30
CA PRO A 468 1.33 -6.82 30.75
C PRO A 468 2.62 -7.25 31.46
N HIS A 469 3.09 -6.42 32.39
CA HIS A 469 4.33 -6.62 33.16
C HIS A 469 5.64 -6.67 32.35
N ALA A 470 5.59 -6.46 31.03
CA ALA A 470 6.76 -6.49 30.16
C ALA A 470 7.00 -5.12 29.54
N GLU A 471 6.21 -4.74 28.53
CA GLU A 471 6.45 -3.55 27.72
C GLU A 471 5.14 -2.82 27.44
N THR A 472 5.17 -1.49 27.48
CA THR A 472 4.11 -0.64 26.90
C THR A 472 4.71 0.26 25.86
N VAL A 473 4.10 0.29 24.68
CA VAL A 473 4.37 1.22 23.58
C VAL A 473 3.14 2.08 23.38
N VAL A 474 3.30 3.39 23.25
CA VAL A 474 2.23 4.31 22.88
C VAL A 474 2.65 5.05 21.62
N VAL A 475 1.89 4.86 20.55
CA VAL A 475 2.04 5.57 19.28
C VAL A 475 0.97 6.64 19.19
N VAL A 476 1.39 7.87 18.91
CA VAL A 476 0.49 9.00 18.71
C VAL A 476 0.69 9.55 17.31
N PHE A 477 -0.36 9.49 16.49
CA PHE A 477 -0.41 10.09 15.16
C PHE A 477 -1.20 11.40 15.25
N ASN A 478 -0.52 12.55 15.17
CA ASN A 478 -1.16 13.86 15.15
C ASN A 478 -1.20 14.39 13.71
N ALA A 479 -2.39 14.35 13.09
CA ALA A 479 -2.66 14.83 11.75
C ALA A 479 -3.23 16.26 11.71
N SER A 480 -3.18 16.97 12.83
CA SER A 480 -3.56 18.38 12.88
C SER A 480 -2.35 19.30 12.67
N THR A 481 -2.62 20.53 12.25
CA THR A 481 -1.63 21.62 12.13
C THR A 481 -1.28 22.26 13.48
N GLN A 482 -1.78 21.68 14.59
CA GLN A 482 -1.57 22.17 15.94
C GLN A 482 -0.91 21.11 16.81
N THR A 483 -0.14 21.54 17.81
CA THR A 483 0.31 20.66 18.88
C THR A 483 -0.90 20.15 19.67
N GLN A 484 -0.98 18.84 19.86
CA GLN A 484 -2.06 18.21 20.63
C GLN A 484 -1.53 17.74 21.98
N THR A 485 -2.30 17.95 23.04
CA THR A 485 -2.09 17.35 24.36
C THR A 485 -3.27 16.44 24.67
N PHE A 486 -3.01 15.14 24.80
CA PHE A 486 -4.01 14.13 25.12
C PHE A 486 -3.83 13.63 26.54
N GLN A 487 -4.90 13.69 27.33
CA GLN A 487 -4.92 13.28 28.73
C GLN A 487 -5.82 12.05 28.87
N ASN A 488 -5.29 10.96 29.44
CA ASN A 488 -6.06 9.74 29.66
C ASN A 488 -5.56 8.96 30.89
N ASP A 489 -6.48 8.42 31.69
CA ASP A 489 -6.14 7.67 32.90
C ASP A 489 -5.38 6.38 32.60
N ALA A 490 -5.62 5.75 31.44
CA ALA A 490 -4.90 4.55 31.00
C ALA A 490 -3.41 4.79 30.73
N LEU A 491 -2.97 6.06 30.75
CA LEU A 491 -1.60 6.50 30.56
C LEU A 491 -0.90 6.93 31.87
N LYS A 492 -1.61 6.98 33.00
CA LYS A 492 -1.02 7.39 34.29
C LYS A 492 0.06 6.43 34.76
N ASN A 493 1.16 6.97 35.27
CA ASN A 493 2.26 6.23 35.92
C ASN A 493 2.86 5.07 35.09
N LEU A 494 2.84 5.18 33.76
CA LEU A 494 3.43 4.19 32.85
C LEU A 494 4.94 4.40 32.63
N ASN A 495 5.53 5.45 33.20
CA ASN A 495 6.95 5.80 33.07
C ASN A 495 7.45 5.82 31.62
N LEU A 496 6.63 6.35 30.71
CA LEU A 496 6.95 6.38 29.28
C LEU A 496 8.04 7.40 28.97
N GLN A 497 8.87 7.07 27.99
CA GLN A 497 9.88 7.97 27.41
C GLN A 497 9.72 7.96 25.89
N LEU A 498 10.02 9.09 25.23
CA LEU A 498 10.08 9.14 23.77
C LEU A 498 11.08 8.08 23.28
N HIS A 499 10.73 7.26 22.30
CA HIS A 499 11.55 6.15 21.80
C HIS A 499 12.98 6.64 21.45
N SER A 500 14.00 5.84 21.76
CA SER A 500 15.42 6.20 21.56
C SER A 500 15.73 6.71 20.16
N VAL A 501 15.24 5.99 19.14
CA VAL A 501 15.31 6.39 17.72
C VAL A 501 14.79 7.81 17.49
N LEU A 502 13.66 8.19 18.08
CA LEU A 502 13.08 9.53 17.92
C LEU A 502 13.83 10.60 18.74
N ARG A 503 14.38 10.26 19.91
CA ARG A 503 15.26 11.18 20.66
C ARG A 503 16.55 11.49 19.89
N GLN A 504 17.02 10.54 19.09
CA GLN A 504 18.21 10.66 18.24
C GLN A 504 17.90 11.16 16.82
N SER A 505 16.62 11.30 16.44
CA SER A 505 16.18 11.68 15.09
C SER A 505 16.82 12.99 14.60
N SER A 506 16.96 13.17 13.30
CA SER A 506 17.32 14.48 12.73
C SER A 506 16.15 15.47 12.78
N ASP A 507 14.90 15.00 12.91
CA ASP A 507 13.73 15.84 13.07
C ASP A 507 13.68 16.42 14.49
N SER A 508 13.93 17.73 14.61
CA SER A 508 13.88 18.44 15.88
C SER A 508 12.47 18.64 16.42
N ILE A 509 11.43 18.49 15.58
CA ILE A 509 10.03 18.64 15.99
C ILE A 509 9.59 17.44 16.81
N VAL A 510 9.82 16.20 16.35
CA VAL A 510 9.40 15.00 17.11
C VAL A 510 10.08 14.91 18.50
N LYS A 511 11.26 15.50 18.67
CA LYS A 511 11.96 15.58 19.97
C LYS A 511 11.22 16.42 21.03
N GLN A 512 10.31 17.29 20.60
CA GLN A 512 9.49 18.11 21.50
C GLN A 512 8.30 17.33 22.07
N SER A 513 8.08 16.08 21.64
CA SER A 513 7.05 15.21 22.18
C SER A 513 7.35 14.82 23.62
N THR A 514 6.38 14.99 24.52
CA THR A 514 6.56 14.75 25.96
C THR A 514 5.47 13.85 26.54
N TYR A 515 5.82 13.19 27.65
CA TYR A 515 4.91 12.43 28.50
C TYR A 515 5.03 12.94 29.94
N ALA A 516 3.90 13.07 30.63
CA ALA A 516 3.84 13.34 32.06
C ALA A 516 3.20 12.17 32.81
N SER A 517 3.68 11.89 34.03
CA SER A 517 3.15 10.82 34.90
C SER A 517 1.66 10.99 35.23
N SER A 518 1.11 12.20 35.08
CA SER A 518 -0.32 12.49 35.14
C SER A 518 -1.15 11.79 34.06
N GLY A 519 -0.52 11.19 33.05
CA GLY A 519 -1.18 10.58 31.89
C GLY A 519 -1.39 11.53 30.70
N ALA A 520 -0.68 12.68 30.69
CA ALA A 520 -0.67 13.59 29.56
C ALA A 520 0.44 13.21 28.56
N ILE A 521 0.11 13.17 27.27
CA ILE A 521 1.07 13.09 26.17
C ILE A 521 0.88 14.30 25.25
N THR A 522 1.96 15.01 24.95
CA THR A 522 1.96 16.17 24.05
C THR A 522 2.76 15.85 22.79
N VAL A 523 2.16 16.07 21.61
CA VAL A 523 2.78 15.80 20.31
C VAL A 523 2.60 16.99 19.37
N PRO A 524 3.67 17.51 18.74
CA PRO A 524 3.59 18.62 17.80
C PRO A 524 2.71 18.34 16.58
N ALA A 525 2.39 19.39 15.84
CA ALA A 525 1.64 19.33 14.58
C ALA A 525 2.26 18.34 13.57
N LEU A 526 1.42 17.66 12.78
CA LEU A 526 1.82 16.76 11.69
C LEU A 526 2.97 15.80 12.06
N THR A 527 2.88 15.20 13.25
CA THR A 527 3.97 14.42 13.85
C THR A 527 3.45 13.07 14.32
N THR A 528 4.24 12.01 14.07
CA THR A 528 4.06 10.72 14.75
C THR A 528 5.10 10.60 15.85
N ALA A 529 4.66 10.32 17.07
CA ALA A 529 5.55 10.09 18.21
C ALA A 529 5.31 8.70 18.80
N VAL A 530 6.40 8.02 19.18
CA VAL A 530 6.37 6.70 19.81
C VAL A 530 7.02 6.80 21.18
N PHE A 531 6.31 6.37 22.21
CA PHE A 531 6.80 6.33 23.57
C PHE A 531 6.85 4.90 24.09
N VAL A 532 7.85 4.56 24.91
CA VAL A 532 8.05 3.22 25.45
C VAL A 532 8.28 3.26 26.95
N SER A 533 7.78 2.27 27.70
CA SER A 533 7.96 2.16 29.16
C SER A 533 9.34 1.61 29.56
N ARG A 534 10.02 0.93 28.63
CA ARG A 534 11.39 0.42 28.76
C ARG A 534 12.02 0.41 27.38
N GLU A 535 13.34 0.58 27.32
CA GLU A 535 14.07 0.41 26.07
C GLU A 535 14.45 -1.06 25.91
N PHE A 536 14.17 -1.63 24.74
CA PHE A 536 14.77 -2.90 24.36
C PHE A 536 16.24 -2.67 23.98
N ARG A 537 17.14 -3.41 24.62
CA ARG A 537 18.53 -3.52 24.20
C ARG A 537 18.60 -4.71 23.24
N GLU A 538 19.20 -4.50 22.06
CA GLU A 538 19.39 -5.56 21.04
C GLU A 538 20.22 -6.76 21.55
N ASP A 539 20.85 -6.65 22.71
CA ASP A 539 21.73 -7.68 23.29
C ASP A 539 21.01 -8.78 24.11
N GLU A 540 19.67 -8.83 24.14
CA GLU A 540 18.91 -9.78 25.00
C GLU A 540 18.19 -10.95 24.30
N ASP A 541 18.41 -11.21 23.00
CA ASP A 541 17.89 -12.42 22.31
C ASP A 541 18.99 -13.29 21.66
#